data_AF-A0A9D8AR42-F1
#
_entry.id   AF-A0A9D8AR42-F1
#
_cell.length_a   1.000
_cell.length_b   1.000
_cell.length_c   1.000
_cell.angle_alpha   90.00
_cell.angle_beta   90.00
_cell.angle_gamma   90.00
#
_symmetry.space_group_name_H-M   'P 1'
#
loop_
_entity.id
_entity.type
_entity.pdbx_description
1 polymer ?
#
loop_
_entity_poly.entity_id
_entity_poly.type
_entity_poly.pdbx_seq_one_letter_code
_entity_poly.pdbx_strand_id
1 'polypeptide(L)'
;MRRATLIFLFILFFQLVIDNNSFAGEKYNPTTLVYPAFLHTYGIRKASRFHLFLFTQNKVKFKDPQGLAVVRLISWEDSTTKNDDDEVTVYGVNSGQNCIIYNTSMKSLGIYGLEEKPFQKLNRPKGIAANEKGDVYVADTGNNRIVKLFNPGHNLIFKKSVGEKGGSIGQFNQPHDVALDSQGDLYVADSGNHRVQVFSQDLKSIKEWGNEDSAAGELIFPTAICVTDKKHRWSFFKEDFVVVIDNDGKRVQQFDLNGKFLRGILASTFGYPESSFAYITIDYYNNIYISDTKNHCIHKFDHRLNYLTGFGRQGKGKKEFLEPRGITIHRHLGQVFVAEKWGAQYYWVGTDCFNFDVKTSPKNKNIFFEYFLTEPSFITTDILDKDKRLVTRLWAKRFKKTGKQVDAWSGKIYALADSLKEKYKISTISSNFKKAPPGNYIVKYKIEPTYSSYHYFEKNVTKEFINE
;
A
#
# COMPACT_ATOMS: atom_id res chain seq x y z
N MET A 1 7.68 7.96 -34.31
CA MET A 1 7.97 8.89 -35.42
C MET A 1 8.20 10.30 -34.87
N ARG A 2 8.53 11.26 -35.75
CA ARG A 2 8.70 12.74 -35.57
C ARG A 2 7.63 13.38 -34.65
N ARG A 3 7.79 14.55 -33.99
CA ARG A 3 8.91 15.53 -33.78
C ARG A 3 8.47 16.60 -32.73
N ALA A 4 9.45 17.26 -32.07
CA ALA A 4 9.47 18.69 -31.64
C ALA A 4 8.47 19.26 -30.58
N THR A 5 8.70 20.37 -29.83
CA THR A 5 9.91 21.11 -29.30
C THR A 5 9.42 22.15 -28.23
N LEU A 6 10.35 22.75 -27.45
CA LEU A 6 10.28 23.96 -26.58
C LEU A 6 9.94 23.82 -25.06
N ILE A 7 10.36 24.75 -24.16
CA ILE A 7 11.72 25.22 -23.75
C ILE A 7 11.63 26.32 -22.64
N PHE A 8 12.60 26.33 -21.69
CA PHE A 8 12.87 27.34 -20.62
C PHE A 8 11.71 27.69 -19.62
N LEU A 9 11.91 28.48 -18.55
CA LEU A 9 12.79 28.36 -17.35
C LEU A 9 12.54 29.57 -16.42
N PHE A 10 12.52 29.41 -15.08
CA PHE A 10 13.00 30.42 -14.11
C PHE A 10 13.20 29.81 -12.70
N ILE A 11 13.87 30.56 -11.81
CA ILE A 11 14.48 30.11 -10.54
C ILE A 11 14.05 31.05 -9.38
N LEU A 12 14.42 30.70 -8.13
CA LEU A 12 14.28 31.45 -6.86
C LEU A 12 12.91 31.39 -6.16
N PHE A 13 12.80 31.53 -4.83
CA PHE A 13 13.64 31.10 -3.68
C PHE A 13 12.84 31.43 -2.40
N PHE A 14 12.79 30.53 -1.40
CA PHE A 14 12.88 30.77 0.07
C PHE A 14 12.29 29.60 0.89
N GLN A 15 12.60 29.60 2.19
CA GLN A 15 12.63 28.44 3.08
C GLN A 15 12.34 28.89 4.53
N LEU A 16 12.17 27.93 5.46
CA LEU A 16 11.96 28.11 6.92
C LEU A 16 10.54 28.61 7.29
N VAL A 17 9.88 28.17 8.36
CA VAL A 17 10.13 27.12 9.41
C VAL A 17 8.78 26.37 9.63
N ILE A 18 8.54 25.43 10.57
CA ILE A 18 9.16 25.00 11.84
C ILE A 18 9.14 23.46 11.91
N ASP A 19 10.10 22.84 12.60
CA ASP A 19 10.14 21.40 12.91
C ASP A 19 9.27 21.00 14.12
N ASN A 20 8.77 19.76 14.12
CA ASN A 20 8.80 18.87 15.29
C ASN A 20 8.35 17.43 14.95
N ASN A 21 9.28 16.60 14.49
CA ASN A 21 9.49 15.19 14.92
C ASN A 21 10.55 14.48 14.06
N SER A 22 11.77 14.38 14.61
CA SER A 22 12.76 13.30 14.38
C SER A 22 13.12 12.85 12.95
N PHE A 23 12.98 13.70 11.93
CA PHE A 23 13.70 13.58 10.64
C PHE A 23 14.41 14.90 10.23
N ALA A 24 15.02 15.58 11.20
CA ALA A 24 15.83 16.78 10.97
C ALA A 24 17.20 16.40 10.38
N GLY A 25 17.66 17.14 9.37
CA GLY A 25 18.95 16.94 8.70
C GLY A 25 18.87 16.04 7.46
N GLU A 26 18.80 16.69 6.28
CA GLU A 26 19.00 16.17 4.91
C GLU A 26 18.55 14.73 4.53
N LYS A 27 17.66 14.66 3.52
CA LYS A 27 17.25 13.43 2.79
C LYS A 27 16.55 12.36 3.64
N TYR A 28 15.41 12.76 4.22
CA TYR A 28 14.25 11.87 4.24
C TYR A 28 14.00 11.30 2.82
N ASN A 29 14.28 10.02 2.63
CA ASN A 29 14.21 9.34 1.33
C ASN A 29 13.88 7.83 1.49
N PRO A 30 12.72 7.48 2.08
CA PRO A 30 12.31 6.10 2.20
C PRO A 30 12.12 5.46 0.82
N THR A 31 12.38 4.17 0.73
CA THR A 31 12.47 3.38 -0.49
C THR A 31 11.55 2.16 -0.51
N THR A 32 10.61 2.08 0.46
CA THR A 32 9.47 1.15 0.42
C THR A 32 8.39 1.58 -0.58
N LEU A 33 8.21 2.88 -0.80
CA LEU A 33 7.41 3.41 -1.91
C LEU A 33 8.37 4.03 -2.93
N VAL A 34 8.55 3.33 -4.05
CA VAL A 34 9.43 3.76 -5.15
C VAL A 34 8.59 4.27 -6.31
N TYR A 35 9.12 5.22 -7.07
CA TYR A 35 8.46 5.58 -8.32
C TYR A 35 8.78 4.53 -9.40
N PRO A 36 7.80 4.08 -10.19
CA PRO A 36 8.03 3.15 -11.29
C PRO A 36 8.96 3.75 -12.36
N ALA A 37 9.48 2.88 -13.25
CA ALA A 37 10.28 3.31 -14.37
C ALA A 37 9.55 4.33 -15.26
N PHE A 38 10.31 5.13 -16.03
CA PHE A 38 9.76 6.21 -16.84
C PHE A 38 8.66 5.74 -17.80
N LEU A 39 8.79 4.53 -18.36
CA LEU A 39 7.85 3.97 -19.33
C LEU A 39 6.41 3.84 -18.78
N HIS A 40 6.23 3.41 -17.53
CA HIS A 40 4.89 3.24 -16.92
C HIS A 40 4.22 4.57 -16.50
N THR A 41 4.89 5.72 -16.69
CA THR A 41 4.38 7.04 -16.23
C THR A 41 4.56 8.17 -17.24
N TYR A 42 5.37 7.97 -18.29
CA TYR A 42 5.95 9.04 -19.12
C TYR A 42 6.53 10.20 -18.28
N GLY A 43 7.03 9.87 -17.08
CA GLY A 43 7.54 10.81 -16.07
C GLY A 43 6.50 11.39 -15.10
N ILE A 44 5.19 11.28 -15.39
CA ILE A 44 4.10 11.83 -14.59
C ILE A 44 3.83 10.94 -13.38
N ARG A 45 4.62 11.14 -12.32
CA ARG A 45 4.57 10.39 -11.06
C ARG A 45 3.66 11.01 -9.99
N LYS A 46 3.40 12.32 -10.10
CA LYS A 46 2.47 13.10 -9.28
C LYS A 46 1.61 13.96 -10.19
N ALA A 47 0.40 13.48 -10.48
CA ALA A 47 -0.58 14.21 -11.29
C ALA A 47 -1.20 15.32 -10.44
N SER A 48 -0.81 16.57 -10.70
CA SER A 48 -1.46 17.73 -10.08
C SER A 48 -2.85 17.98 -10.67
N ARG A 49 -3.66 18.82 -10.00
CA ARG A 49 -4.93 19.38 -10.54
C ARG A 49 -4.89 19.80 -12.01
N PHE A 50 -3.77 20.35 -12.50
CA PHE A 50 -3.62 20.73 -13.91
C PHE A 50 -3.56 19.51 -14.84
N HIS A 51 -2.77 18.50 -14.49
CA HIS A 51 -2.72 17.23 -15.24
C HIS A 51 -4.10 16.56 -15.27
N LEU A 52 -4.77 16.50 -14.12
CA LEU A 52 -6.10 15.89 -13.99
C LEU A 52 -7.18 16.67 -14.76
N PHE A 53 -7.10 18.00 -14.79
CA PHE A 53 -7.95 18.86 -15.62
C PHE A 53 -7.77 18.60 -17.13
N LEU A 54 -6.53 18.40 -17.59
CA LEU A 54 -6.24 18.04 -18.98
C LEU A 54 -6.75 16.62 -19.31
N PHE A 55 -6.45 15.62 -18.47
CA PHE A 55 -6.86 14.23 -18.72
C PHE A 55 -8.37 14.00 -18.63
N THR A 56 -9.09 14.78 -17.81
CA THR A 56 -10.57 14.81 -17.80
C THR A 56 -11.17 15.71 -18.89
N GLN A 57 -10.35 16.35 -19.73
CA GLN A 57 -10.77 17.26 -20.81
C GLN A 57 -11.69 18.39 -20.30
N ASN A 58 -11.42 18.91 -19.08
CA ASN A 58 -12.27 19.88 -18.36
C ASN A 58 -13.74 19.43 -18.13
N LYS A 59 -14.06 18.14 -18.28
CA LYS A 59 -15.43 17.63 -18.04
C LYS A 59 -15.81 17.64 -16.56
N VAL A 60 -14.84 17.51 -15.65
CA VAL A 60 -15.04 17.57 -14.19
C VAL A 60 -13.86 18.25 -13.49
N LYS A 61 -14.12 18.92 -12.36
CA LYS A 61 -13.07 19.51 -11.53
C LYS A 61 -12.60 18.49 -10.48
N PHE A 62 -11.31 18.32 -10.28
CA PHE A 62 -10.78 17.43 -9.24
C PHE A 62 -10.96 18.08 -7.85
N LYS A 63 -11.98 17.63 -7.10
CA LYS A 63 -12.49 18.27 -5.88
C LYS A 63 -13.03 17.23 -4.92
N ASP A 64 -12.47 17.22 -3.70
CA ASP A 64 -12.75 16.21 -2.67
C ASP A 64 -12.65 14.78 -3.23
N PRO A 65 -11.44 14.33 -3.64
CA PRO A 65 -11.24 12.92 -3.94
C PRO A 65 -11.30 12.09 -2.66
N GLN A 66 -11.75 10.84 -2.81
CA GLN A 66 -12.09 9.92 -1.74
C GLN A 66 -11.49 8.53 -2.05
N GLY A 67 -12.23 7.44 -1.89
CA GLY A 67 -11.75 6.07 -2.06
C GLY A 67 -11.21 5.76 -3.47
N LEU A 68 -10.34 4.76 -3.54
CA LEU A 68 -9.75 4.22 -4.77
C LEU A 68 -9.88 2.69 -4.80
N ALA A 69 -10.16 2.13 -5.97
CA ALA A 69 -10.06 0.70 -6.25
C ALA A 69 -9.13 0.46 -7.45
N VAL A 70 -8.34 -0.61 -7.42
CA VAL A 70 -7.54 -1.05 -8.57
C VAL A 70 -7.68 -2.54 -8.82
N VAL A 71 -7.90 -2.92 -10.07
CA VAL A 71 -8.00 -4.30 -10.54
C VAL A 71 -7.36 -4.45 -11.92
N ARG A 72 -6.90 -5.65 -12.24
CA ARG A 72 -6.77 -6.09 -13.63
C ARG A 72 -8.12 -6.64 -14.09
N LEU A 73 -8.63 -6.19 -15.23
CA LEU A 73 -9.89 -6.72 -15.79
C LEU A 73 -9.59 -7.91 -16.72
N ILE A 74 -10.30 -9.02 -16.53
CA ILE A 74 -10.17 -10.22 -17.37
C ILE A 74 -10.52 -9.90 -18.84
N SER A 75 -11.41 -8.94 -19.09
CA SER A 75 -11.78 -8.50 -20.45
C SER A 75 -10.69 -7.69 -21.17
N TRP A 76 -9.56 -7.40 -20.52
CA TRP A 76 -8.35 -6.80 -21.12
C TRP A 76 -7.20 -7.82 -21.27
N GLU A 77 -7.38 -9.08 -20.87
CA GLU A 77 -6.31 -10.09 -20.94
C GLU A 77 -6.15 -10.67 -22.35
N ASP A 78 -5.30 -10.03 -23.16
CA ASP A 78 -4.78 -10.66 -24.38
C ASP A 78 -3.81 -11.79 -24.02
N SER A 79 -4.36 -13.00 -23.94
CA SER A 79 -3.60 -14.24 -23.69
C SER A 79 -2.50 -14.57 -24.71
N THR A 80 -2.39 -13.83 -25.82
CA THR A 80 -1.36 -14.03 -26.84
C THR A 80 -0.08 -13.23 -26.60
N THR A 81 -0.09 -12.23 -25.71
CA THR A 81 1.10 -11.40 -25.39
C THR A 81 1.50 -11.50 -23.92
N LYS A 82 2.66 -10.90 -23.58
CA LYS A 82 3.13 -10.63 -22.20
C LYS A 82 3.44 -9.16 -21.96
N ASN A 83 3.00 -8.29 -22.87
CA ASN A 83 3.29 -6.86 -22.85
C ASN A 83 2.23 -6.08 -22.07
N ASP A 84 1.04 -6.66 -21.94
CA ASP A 84 -0.13 -6.02 -21.32
C ASP A 84 -0.25 -6.43 -19.83
N ASP A 85 0.72 -7.16 -19.29
CA ASP A 85 0.73 -7.80 -17.96
C ASP A 85 0.65 -6.81 -16.78
N ASP A 86 1.12 -5.57 -16.96
CA ASP A 86 1.11 -4.51 -15.93
C ASP A 86 -0.05 -3.51 -16.04
N GLU A 87 -0.89 -3.62 -17.08
CA GLU A 87 -2.08 -2.78 -17.21
C GLU A 87 -3.13 -3.11 -16.14
N VAL A 88 -3.69 -2.05 -15.55
CA VAL A 88 -4.72 -2.10 -14.50
C VAL A 88 -5.75 -1.00 -14.69
N THR A 89 -7.00 -1.28 -14.32
CA THR A 89 -8.06 -0.28 -14.20
C THR A 89 -8.09 0.26 -12.76
N VAL A 90 -7.85 1.56 -12.62
CA VAL A 90 -7.98 2.31 -11.37
C VAL A 90 -9.29 3.11 -11.43
N TYR A 91 -10.16 2.91 -10.45
CA TYR A 91 -11.36 3.71 -10.23
C TYR A 91 -11.12 4.64 -9.03
N GLY A 92 -11.45 5.92 -9.16
CA GLY A 92 -11.31 6.90 -8.09
C GLY A 92 -12.55 7.76 -7.90
N VAL A 93 -12.99 7.88 -6.65
CA VAL A 93 -14.19 8.63 -6.27
C VAL A 93 -13.86 10.12 -6.15
N ASN A 94 -14.58 10.97 -6.88
CA ASN A 94 -14.47 12.43 -6.87
C ASN A 94 -15.74 13.02 -6.22
N SER A 95 -15.90 12.76 -4.92
CA SER A 95 -17.06 13.11 -4.06
C SER A 95 -17.58 14.53 -4.31
N GLY A 96 -16.67 15.52 -4.39
CA GLY A 96 -17.04 16.93 -4.56
C GLY A 96 -17.61 17.31 -5.92
N GLN A 97 -17.71 16.37 -6.86
CA GLN A 97 -18.45 16.46 -8.13
C GLN A 97 -19.47 15.33 -8.32
N ASN A 98 -19.74 14.51 -7.30
CA ASN A 98 -20.66 13.38 -7.36
C ASN A 98 -20.35 12.36 -8.48
N CYS A 99 -19.06 12.14 -8.80
CA CYS A 99 -18.68 11.28 -9.92
C CYS A 99 -17.52 10.33 -9.60
N ILE A 100 -17.36 9.31 -10.44
CA ILE A 100 -16.23 8.37 -10.45
C ILE A 100 -15.41 8.66 -11.70
N ILE A 101 -14.09 8.71 -11.55
CA ILE A 101 -13.12 8.87 -12.65
C ILE A 101 -12.33 7.57 -12.74
N TYR A 102 -12.14 7.04 -13.95
CA TYR A 102 -11.47 5.75 -14.18
C TYR A 102 -10.76 5.75 -15.53
N ASN A 103 -9.72 4.92 -15.72
CA ASN A 103 -9.13 4.75 -17.04
C ASN A 103 -9.97 3.82 -17.94
N THR A 104 -10.07 4.18 -19.22
CA THR A 104 -10.76 3.42 -20.29
C THR A 104 -9.81 2.98 -21.41
N SER A 105 -8.60 3.54 -21.40
CA SER A 105 -7.40 3.08 -22.10
C SER A 105 -6.20 3.70 -21.36
N MET A 106 -4.97 3.31 -21.71
CA MET A 106 -3.75 4.02 -21.27
C MET A 106 -3.66 5.49 -21.74
N LYS A 107 -4.66 6.00 -22.48
CA LYS A 107 -4.70 7.34 -23.09
C LYS A 107 -5.96 8.14 -22.73
N SER A 108 -6.93 7.56 -22.01
CA SER A 108 -8.25 8.17 -21.78
C SER A 108 -8.85 7.86 -20.41
N LEU A 109 -9.51 8.86 -19.83
CA LEU A 109 -10.33 8.71 -18.64
C LEU A 109 -11.82 8.67 -19.00
N GLY A 110 -12.53 7.67 -18.48
CA GLY A 110 -13.97 7.64 -18.37
C GLY A 110 -14.46 8.35 -17.11
N ILE A 111 -15.72 8.75 -17.13
CA ILE A 111 -16.41 9.40 -16.00
C ILE A 111 -17.81 8.77 -15.88
N TYR A 112 -18.30 8.56 -14.66
CA TYR A 112 -19.64 8.08 -14.35
C TYR A 112 -20.25 8.90 -13.20
N GLY A 113 -21.57 9.10 -13.18
CA GLY A 113 -22.29 9.90 -12.18
C GLY A 113 -22.68 11.31 -12.65
N LEU A 114 -22.46 11.62 -13.94
CA LEU A 114 -22.87 12.88 -14.58
C LEU A 114 -24.23 12.76 -15.29
N GLU A 115 -24.80 11.56 -15.33
CA GLU A 115 -26.05 11.24 -15.99
C GLU A 115 -27.25 11.87 -15.27
N GLU A 116 -28.19 12.45 -16.03
CA GLU A 116 -29.38 13.12 -15.47
C GLU A 116 -30.39 12.14 -14.83
N LYS A 117 -30.27 10.84 -15.14
CA LYS A 117 -31.18 9.79 -14.64
C LYS A 117 -31.06 9.65 -13.11
N PRO A 118 -32.13 9.90 -12.33
CA PRO A 118 -32.03 10.00 -10.86
C PRO A 118 -31.42 8.78 -10.17
N PHE A 119 -31.67 7.57 -10.67
CA PHE A 119 -31.12 6.33 -10.11
C PHE A 119 -29.62 6.13 -10.40
N GLN A 120 -29.08 6.76 -11.45
CA GLN A 120 -27.66 6.68 -11.84
C GLN A 120 -26.81 7.75 -11.14
N LYS A 121 -27.40 8.94 -10.93
CA LYS A 121 -26.81 10.09 -10.24
C LYS A 121 -26.36 9.73 -8.83
N LEU A 122 -25.10 10.03 -8.51
CA LEU A 122 -24.53 9.85 -7.17
C LEU A 122 -24.66 11.13 -6.33
N ASN A 123 -24.38 11.03 -5.03
CA ASN A 123 -24.42 12.14 -4.09
C ASN A 123 -23.36 11.96 -2.99
N ARG A 124 -22.28 12.74 -3.06
CA ARG A 124 -21.09 12.63 -2.16
C ARG A 124 -20.63 11.18 -1.95
N PRO A 125 -20.46 10.36 -3.01
CA PRO A 125 -19.96 8.99 -2.86
C PRO A 125 -18.60 9.00 -2.18
N LYS A 126 -18.26 7.97 -1.40
CA LYS A 126 -17.02 7.92 -0.60
C LYS A 126 -16.11 6.76 -1.01
N GLY A 127 -16.46 5.54 -0.64
CA GLY A 127 -15.73 4.33 -0.98
C GLY A 127 -16.08 3.73 -2.34
N ILE A 128 -15.18 2.88 -2.83
CA ILE A 128 -15.33 2.12 -4.06
C ILE A 128 -14.53 0.82 -3.98
N ALA A 129 -15.12 -0.28 -4.45
CA ALA A 129 -14.46 -1.58 -4.58
C ALA A 129 -14.74 -2.16 -5.98
N ALA A 130 -13.83 -2.99 -6.49
CA ALA A 130 -13.96 -3.63 -7.80
C ALA A 130 -13.37 -5.04 -7.78
N ASN A 131 -13.81 -5.91 -8.70
CA ASN A 131 -13.20 -7.23 -8.94
C ASN A 131 -12.68 -7.39 -10.38
N GLU A 132 -11.89 -8.44 -10.60
CA GLU A 132 -11.29 -8.80 -11.90
C GLU A 132 -12.32 -9.13 -13.00
N LYS A 133 -13.58 -9.43 -12.62
CA LYS A 133 -14.70 -9.67 -13.53
C LYS A 133 -15.40 -8.38 -13.98
N GLY A 134 -15.01 -7.22 -13.43
CA GLY A 134 -15.59 -5.93 -13.76
C GLY A 134 -16.83 -5.53 -12.95
N ASP A 135 -17.23 -6.26 -11.90
CA ASP A 135 -18.17 -5.70 -10.93
C ASP A 135 -17.50 -4.53 -10.20
N VAL A 136 -18.23 -3.42 -10.02
CA VAL A 136 -17.77 -2.26 -9.25
C VAL A 136 -18.87 -1.83 -8.29
N TYR A 137 -18.54 -1.68 -7.02
CA TYR A 137 -19.46 -1.33 -5.95
C TYR A 137 -19.06 0.01 -5.36
N VAL A 138 -20.05 0.88 -5.10
CA VAL A 138 -19.83 2.28 -4.73
C VAL A 138 -20.67 2.61 -3.52
N ALA A 139 -20.05 3.17 -2.49
CA ALA A 139 -20.74 3.73 -1.34
C ALA A 139 -21.30 5.11 -1.73
N ASP A 140 -22.59 5.18 -2.07
CA ASP A 140 -23.28 6.40 -2.49
C ASP A 140 -23.84 7.14 -1.25
N THR A 141 -22.91 7.56 -0.40
CA THR A 141 -23.07 7.97 1.00
C THR A 141 -24.21 8.95 1.23
N GLY A 142 -24.31 10.01 0.42
CA GLY A 142 -25.34 11.05 0.55
C GLY A 142 -26.75 10.57 0.15
N ASN A 143 -26.86 9.44 -0.53
CA ASN A 143 -28.11 8.77 -0.87
C ASN A 143 -28.40 7.54 0.03
N ASN A 144 -27.52 7.22 0.99
CA ASN A 144 -27.66 6.11 1.94
C ASN A 144 -27.88 4.74 1.26
N ARG A 145 -27.16 4.48 0.17
CA ARG A 145 -27.29 3.25 -0.64
C ARG A 145 -25.94 2.77 -1.15
N ILE A 146 -25.88 1.49 -1.54
CA ILE A 146 -24.78 0.95 -2.36
C ILE A 146 -25.24 0.86 -3.81
N VAL A 147 -24.39 1.33 -4.73
CA VAL A 147 -24.61 1.19 -6.18
C VAL A 147 -23.68 0.12 -6.74
N LYS A 148 -24.26 -0.88 -7.42
CA LYS A 148 -23.52 -1.87 -8.23
C LYS A 148 -23.51 -1.44 -9.69
N LEU A 149 -22.31 -1.22 -10.20
CA LEU A 149 -21.97 -0.97 -11.58
C LEU A 149 -21.25 -2.20 -12.17
N PHE A 150 -21.06 -2.20 -13.48
CA PHE A 150 -20.30 -3.19 -14.21
C PHE A 150 -19.45 -2.50 -15.29
N ASN A 151 -18.19 -2.89 -15.42
CA ASN A 151 -17.30 -2.44 -16.48
C ASN A 151 -16.92 -3.64 -17.38
N PRO A 152 -17.46 -3.76 -18.61
CA PRO A 152 -16.99 -4.76 -19.57
C PRO A 152 -15.58 -4.46 -20.10
N GLY A 153 -15.03 -3.28 -19.79
CA GLY A 153 -13.69 -2.86 -20.14
C GLY A 153 -13.62 -1.40 -20.60
N HIS A 154 -14.72 -0.84 -21.10
CA HIS A 154 -14.72 0.44 -21.82
C HIS A 154 -15.49 1.56 -21.10
N ASN A 155 -16.49 1.20 -20.27
CA ASN A 155 -17.40 2.14 -19.63
C ASN A 155 -18.11 1.52 -18.42
N LEU A 156 -18.37 2.30 -17.37
CA LEU A 156 -19.23 1.87 -16.27
C LEU A 156 -20.71 1.84 -16.69
N ILE A 157 -21.38 0.73 -16.39
CA ILE A 157 -22.80 0.48 -16.68
C ILE A 157 -23.53 0.22 -15.36
N PHE A 158 -24.60 0.98 -15.07
CA PHE A 158 -25.45 0.73 -13.91
C PHE A 158 -26.12 -0.65 -13.99
N LYS A 159 -26.06 -1.44 -12.91
CA LYS A 159 -26.76 -2.74 -12.79
C LYS A 159 -27.92 -2.66 -11.80
N LYS A 160 -27.66 -2.31 -10.54
CA LYS A 160 -28.66 -2.17 -9.47
C LYS A 160 -28.13 -1.29 -8.34
N SER A 161 -29.01 -0.81 -7.46
CA SER A 161 -28.62 -0.27 -6.16
C SER A 161 -29.42 -0.93 -5.04
N VAL A 162 -28.87 -1.03 -3.85
CA VAL A 162 -29.55 -1.55 -2.65
C VAL A 162 -29.47 -0.53 -1.52
N GLY A 163 -30.54 -0.47 -0.73
CA GLY A 163 -30.62 0.32 0.49
C GLY A 163 -31.16 1.74 0.33
N GLU A 164 -31.49 2.27 1.49
CA GLU A 164 -32.16 3.54 1.77
C GLU A 164 -31.75 3.98 3.19
N LYS A 165 -32.16 5.18 3.62
CA LYS A 165 -31.81 5.66 4.97
C LYS A 165 -32.56 4.89 6.05
N GLY A 166 -31.83 4.15 6.90
CA GLY A 166 -32.39 3.46 8.07
C GLY A 166 -31.39 2.55 8.77
N GLY A 167 -31.83 1.90 9.86
CA GLY A 167 -31.03 1.00 10.69
C GLY A 167 -31.32 -0.49 10.51
N SER A 168 -32.31 -0.87 9.69
CA SER A 168 -32.60 -2.29 9.42
C SER A 168 -31.50 -2.94 8.58
N ILE A 169 -31.48 -4.28 8.51
CA ILE A 169 -30.60 -5.01 7.59
C ILE A 169 -30.90 -4.56 6.15
N GLY A 170 -29.86 -4.20 5.39
CA GLY A 170 -29.98 -3.68 4.02
C GLY A 170 -30.36 -2.20 3.91
N GLN A 171 -30.72 -1.54 5.00
CA GLN A 171 -30.76 -0.07 5.11
C GLN A 171 -29.39 0.44 5.59
N PHE A 172 -29.06 1.70 5.30
CA PHE A 172 -27.78 2.30 5.69
C PHE A 172 -27.98 3.70 6.28
N ASN A 173 -26.98 4.22 6.98
CA ASN A 173 -26.91 5.62 7.40
C ASN A 173 -25.50 6.15 7.10
N GLN A 174 -25.35 6.91 6.02
CA GLN A 174 -24.07 7.41 5.52
C GLN A 174 -23.00 6.30 5.38
N PRO A 175 -23.23 5.25 4.57
CA PRO A 175 -22.23 4.21 4.35
C PRO A 175 -21.00 4.83 3.68
N HIS A 176 -19.83 4.77 4.33
CA HIS A 176 -18.66 5.53 3.89
C HIS A 176 -17.69 4.71 3.04
N ASP A 177 -17.54 3.41 3.28
CA ASP A 177 -16.57 2.60 2.52
C ASP A 177 -17.02 1.16 2.25
N VAL A 178 -16.39 0.55 1.23
CA VAL A 178 -16.72 -0.80 0.75
C VAL A 178 -15.47 -1.58 0.36
N ALA A 179 -15.49 -2.88 0.64
CA ALA A 179 -14.45 -3.82 0.21
C ALA A 179 -15.06 -5.14 -0.30
N LEU A 180 -14.29 -5.90 -1.09
CA LEU A 180 -14.67 -7.22 -1.59
C LEU A 180 -13.65 -8.26 -1.11
N ASP A 181 -14.14 -9.44 -0.69
CA ASP A 181 -13.29 -10.62 -0.51
C ASP A 181 -13.01 -11.32 -1.86
N SER A 182 -12.22 -12.40 -1.87
CA SER A 182 -11.94 -13.14 -3.12
C SER A 182 -13.15 -13.91 -3.67
N GLN A 183 -14.20 -14.11 -2.87
CA GLN A 183 -15.47 -14.70 -3.33
C GLN A 183 -16.39 -13.63 -3.93
N GLY A 184 -16.07 -12.34 -3.75
CA GLY A 184 -16.88 -11.21 -4.21
C GLY A 184 -18.00 -10.83 -3.25
N ASP A 185 -17.96 -11.30 -2.00
CA ASP A 185 -18.85 -10.82 -0.96
C ASP A 185 -18.42 -9.40 -0.55
N LEU A 186 -19.41 -8.51 -0.47
CA LEU A 186 -19.27 -7.08 -0.25
C LEU A 186 -19.38 -6.75 1.23
N TYR A 187 -18.30 -6.20 1.78
CA TYR A 187 -18.20 -5.69 3.13
C TYR A 187 -18.44 -4.17 3.09
N VAL A 188 -19.38 -3.66 3.88
CA VAL A 188 -19.82 -2.24 3.89
C VAL A 188 -19.61 -1.61 5.26
N ALA A 189 -18.84 -0.53 5.34
CA ALA A 189 -18.74 0.30 6.54
C ALA A 189 -19.96 1.26 6.62
N ASP A 190 -20.94 0.90 7.45
CA ASP A 190 -22.23 1.58 7.60
C ASP A 190 -22.13 2.63 8.72
N SER A 191 -21.41 3.72 8.43
CA SER A 191 -20.77 4.56 9.44
C SER A 191 -21.72 5.15 10.48
N GLY A 192 -22.84 5.74 10.04
CA GLY A 192 -23.85 6.32 10.93
C GLY A 192 -24.78 5.30 11.58
N ASN A 193 -24.60 4.01 11.33
CA ASN A 193 -25.22 2.90 12.07
C ASN A 193 -24.19 2.11 12.89
N HIS A 194 -22.93 2.58 12.98
CA HIS A 194 -21.93 2.05 13.90
C HIS A 194 -21.63 0.56 13.72
N ARG A 195 -21.74 0.07 12.47
CA ARG A 195 -21.63 -1.36 12.13
C ARG A 195 -20.93 -1.62 10.80
N VAL A 196 -20.59 -2.88 10.56
CA VAL A 196 -20.30 -3.42 9.24
C VAL A 196 -21.45 -4.34 8.82
N GLN A 197 -21.97 -4.16 7.61
CA GLN A 197 -22.87 -5.11 6.96
C GLN A 197 -22.15 -5.86 5.83
N VAL A 198 -22.45 -7.14 5.65
CA VAL A 198 -21.87 -7.97 4.58
C VAL A 198 -22.97 -8.55 3.70
N PHE A 199 -22.78 -8.43 2.39
CA PHE A 199 -23.71 -8.88 1.36
C PHE A 199 -23.00 -9.81 0.36
N SER A 200 -23.76 -10.68 -0.29
CA SER A 200 -23.28 -11.43 -1.45
C SER A 200 -23.02 -10.53 -2.67
N GLN A 201 -22.35 -11.07 -3.69
CA GLN A 201 -22.25 -10.43 -5.03
C GLN A 201 -23.61 -9.92 -5.56
N ASP A 202 -24.71 -10.55 -5.15
CA ASP A 202 -26.07 -10.27 -5.54
C ASP A 202 -26.80 -9.24 -4.67
N LEU A 203 -26.12 -8.63 -3.69
CA LEU A 203 -26.65 -7.68 -2.72
C LEU A 203 -27.72 -8.26 -1.78
N LYS A 204 -27.73 -9.59 -1.56
CA LYS A 204 -28.46 -10.22 -0.45
C LYS A 204 -27.59 -10.18 0.80
N SER A 205 -28.13 -9.73 1.94
CA SER A 205 -27.39 -9.70 3.21
C SER A 205 -26.98 -11.11 3.65
N ILE A 206 -25.83 -11.20 4.31
CA ILE A 206 -25.24 -12.42 4.86
C ILE A 206 -25.12 -12.31 6.38
N LYS A 207 -24.60 -11.18 6.89
CA LYS A 207 -24.29 -10.94 8.31
C LYS A 207 -23.98 -9.47 8.57
N GLU A 208 -24.00 -9.07 9.83
CA GLU A 208 -23.53 -7.76 10.31
C GLU A 208 -22.89 -7.88 11.70
N TRP A 209 -22.07 -6.91 12.10
CA TRP A 209 -21.51 -6.81 13.45
C TRP A 209 -21.09 -5.36 13.76
N GLY A 210 -20.82 -5.09 15.04
CA GLY A 210 -20.54 -3.76 15.56
C GLY A 210 -21.82 -3.04 15.99
N ASN A 211 -21.75 -2.34 17.11
CA ASN A 211 -22.73 -1.35 17.57
C ASN A 211 -22.02 -0.10 18.13
N GLU A 212 -22.81 0.91 18.52
CA GLU A 212 -22.31 2.14 19.14
C GLU A 212 -21.92 1.91 20.62
N ASP A 213 -20.78 1.29 20.84
CA ASP A 213 -20.09 1.25 22.14
C ASP A 213 -18.56 1.42 21.98
N SER A 214 -17.94 1.82 23.08
CA SER A 214 -16.52 1.96 23.34
C SER A 214 -15.75 0.62 23.40
N ALA A 215 -16.45 -0.49 23.65
CA ALA A 215 -15.86 -1.81 23.87
C ALA A 215 -14.98 -2.33 22.71
N ALA A 216 -14.11 -3.30 23.02
CA ALA A 216 -13.18 -3.87 22.05
C ALA A 216 -13.92 -4.79 21.07
N GLY A 217 -13.96 -4.40 19.80
CA GLY A 217 -14.77 -5.04 18.76
C GLY A 217 -15.99 -4.23 18.31
N GLU A 218 -16.41 -3.25 19.10
CA GLU A 218 -17.49 -2.33 18.74
C GLU A 218 -16.95 -1.13 17.95
N LEU A 219 -17.81 -0.45 17.18
CA LEU A 219 -17.39 0.42 16.07
C LEU A 219 -17.98 1.83 16.20
N ILE A 220 -17.12 2.84 16.30
CA ILE A 220 -17.54 4.24 16.43
C ILE A 220 -17.33 4.94 15.09
N PHE A 221 -18.42 5.19 14.34
CA PHE A 221 -18.35 5.77 12.98
C PHE A 221 -17.26 5.13 12.07
N PRO A 222 -17.35 3.83 11.75
CA PRO A 222 -16.36 3.15 10.92
C PRO A 222 -16.23 3.82 9.54
N THR A 223 -15.06 4.36 9.20
CA THR A 223 -14.85 5.20 8.00
C THR A 223 -14.24 4.47 6.81
N ALA A 224 -13.48 3.40 7.05
CA ALA A 224 -12.83 2.64 5.98
C ALA A 224 -12.73 1.16 6.31
N ILE A 225 -12.73 0.32 5.28
CA ILE A 225 -12.75 -1.14 5.42
C ILE A 225 -11.87 -1.80 4.35
N CYS A 226 -11.13 -2.85 4.73
CA CYS A 226 -10.43 -3.72 3.78
C CYS A 226 -10.48 -5.16 4.28
N VAL A 227 -10.58 -6.13 3.36
CA VAL A 227 -10.69 -7.55 3.69
C VAL A 227 -9.63 -8.37 2.94
N THR A 228 -9.21 -9.46 3.55
CA THR A 228 -8.42 -10.50 2.89
C THR A 228 -8.82 -11.87 3.40
N ASP A 229 -8.73 -12.86 2.52
CA ASP A 229 -9.05 -14.25 2.82
C ASP A 229 -8.01 -15.21 2.22
N LYS A 230 -7.99 -16.43 2.71
CA LYS A 230 -7.04 -17.49 2.29
C LYS A 230 -7.21 -17.96 0.84
N LYS A 231 -8.38 -17.78 0.22
CA LYS A 231 -8.58 -18.10 -1.21
C LYS A 231 -8.07 -16.98 -2.12
N HIS A 232 -7.88 -15.75 -1.60
CA HIS A 232 -7.35 -14.62 -2.37
C HIS A 232 -6.02 -14.99 -3.06
N ARG A 233 -6.04 -14.97 -4.41
CA ARG A 233 -4.93 -15.39 -5.28
C ARG A 233 -3.61 -14.77 -4.84
N TRP A 234 -3.59 -13.45 -4.74
CA TRP A 234 -2.45 -12.61 -4.38
C TRP A 234 -2.39 -12.28 -2.87
N SER A 235 -2.39 -13.31 -2.02
CA SER A 235 -2.07 -13.23 -0.60
C SER A 235 -1.01 -14.29 -0.29
N PHE A 236 0.11 -13.90 0.32
CA PHE A 236 1.23 -14.79 0.64
C PHE A 236 0.98 -15.59 1.92
N PHE A 237 0.48 -14.94 2.98
CA PHE A 237 0.23 -15.61 4.27
C PHE A 237 -1.05 -16.44 4.29
N LYS A 238 -1.97 -16.23 3.32
CA LYS A 238 -3.22 -17.00 3.17
C LYS A 238 -4.06 -17.00 4.46
N GLU A 239 -4.23 -15.80 5.03
CA GLU A 239 -5.00 -15.55 6.25
C GLU A 239 -6.37 -14.92 5.95
N ASP A 240 -7.30 -15.13 6.88
CA ASP A 240 -8.67 -14.60 6.87
C ASP A 240 -8.81 -13.45 7.87
N PHE A 241 -8.95 -12.21 7.42
CA PHE A 241 -9.27 -11.07 8.28
C PHE A 241 -9.90 -9.87 7.56
N VAL A 242 -10.67 -9.08 8.33
CA VAL A 242 -11.13 -7.74 7.98
C VAL A 242 -10.33 -6.72 8.80
N VAL A 243 -10.04 -5.55 8.23
CA VAL A 243 -9.51 -4.37 8.94
C VAL A 243 -10.50 -3.23 8.76
N VAL A 244 -10.78 -2.51 9.84
CA VAL A 244 -11.68 -1.35 9.87
C VAL A 244 -10.97 -0.17 10.54
N ILE A 245 -11.08 1.02 9.98
CA ILE A 245 -10.77 2.28 10.66
C ILE A 245 -12.05 2.80 11.29
N ASP A 246 -11.99 3.18 12.56
CA ASP A 246 -13.10 3.75 13.30
C ASP A 246 -12.60 4.82 14.30
N ASN A 247 -13.51 5.30 15.15
CA ASN A 247 -13.30 6.39 16.11
C ASN A 247 -12.72 7.65 15.45
N ASP A 248 -13.44 8.21 14.46
CA ASP A 248 -13.06 9.44 13.74
C ASP A 248 -11.64 9.37 13.12
N GLY A 249 -11.28 8.21 12.57
CA GLY A 249 -9.97 7.99 11.96
C GLY A 249 -8.81 7.83 12.96
N LYS A 250 -9.07 7.50 14.23
CA LYS A 250 -8.05 7.39 15.29
C LYS A 250 -7.81 5.96 15.77
N ARG A 251 -8.76 5.05 15.51
CA ARG A 251 -8.68 3.62 15.88
C ARG A 251 -8.61 2.76 14.62
N VAL A 252 -7.83 1.68 14.69
CA VAL A 252 -7.75 0.63 13.67
C VAL A 252 -8.03 -0.70 14.36
N GLN A 253 -9.04 -1.43 13.91
CA GLN A 253 -9.44 -2.72 14.47
C GLN A 253 -9.35 -3.80 13.39
N GLN A 254 -9.02 -5.02 13.80
CA GLN A 254 -8.92 -6.20 12.94
C GLN A 254 -9.82 -7.30 13.48
N PHE A 255 -10.59 -7.91 12.59
CA PHE A 255 -11.62 -8.90 12.86
C PHE A 255 -11.39 -10.16 12.03
N ASP A 256 -11.97 -11.29 12.43
CA ASP A 256 -12.15 -12.41 11.49
C ASP A 256 -13.26 -12.11 10.48
N LEU A 257 -13.44 -12.99 9.49
CA LEU A 257 -14.46 -12.81 8.45
C LEU A 257 -15.91 -12.89 8.98
N ASN A 258 -16.13 -13.23 10.25
CA ASN A 258 -17.44 -13.30 10.91
C ASN A 258 -17.69 -12.13 11.87
N GLY A 259 -16.78 -11.17 11.95
CA GLY A 259 -16.91 -10.00 12.82
C GLY A 259 -16.40 -10.20 14.24
N LYS A 260 -15.71 -11.31 14.54
CA LYS A 260 -15.08 -11.48 15.86
C LYS A 260 -13.81 -10.63 15.93
N PHE A 261 -13.72 -9.77 16.94
CA PHE A 261 -12.52 -8.96 17.21
C PHE A 261 -11.26 -9.82 17.43
N LEU A 262 -10.15 -9.43 16.81
CA LEU A 262 -8.85 -10.12 16.90
C LEU A 262 -7.74 -9.27 17.55
N ARG A 263 -7.77 -7.94 17.34
CA ARG A 263 -6.88 -6.92 17.93
C ARG A 263 -7.26 -5.53 17.41
N GLY A 264 -6.79 -4.49 18.08
CA GLY A 264 -6.90 -3.11 17.61
C GLY A 264 -5.85 -2.20 18.22
N ILE A 265 -5.63 -1.06 17.59
CA ILE A 265 -4.62 -0.04 17.96
C ILE A 265 -5.23 1.37 17.87
N LEU A 266 -4.68 2.30 18.66
CA LEU A 266 -5.00 3.73 18.59
C LEU A 266 -3.78 4.50 18.06
N ALA A 267 -4.00 5.53 17.27
CA ALA A 267 -2.92 6.33 16.66
C ALA A 267 -1.92 6.92 17.68
N SER A 268 -2.41 7.28 18.86
CA SER A 268 -1.60 7.72 20.01
C SER A 268 -0.60 6.68 20.49
N THR A 269 -0.90 5.38 20.42
CA THR A 269 -0.06 4.29 20.97
C THR A 269 1.27 4.10 20.23
N PHE A 270 1.38 4.61 19.00
CA PHE A 270 2.62 4.61 18.21
C PHE A 270 3.08 6.03 17.81
N GLY A 271 2.66 7.05 18.57
CA GLY A 271 3.23 8.40 18.52
C GLY A 271 2.50 9.42 17.63
N TYR A 272 1.31 9.09 17.09
CA TYR A 272 0.54 9.99 16.23
C TYR A 272 -0.86 10.29 16.82
N PRO A 273 -0.96 10.91 18.03
CA PRO A 273 -2.26 11.20 18.66
C PRO A 273 -3.19 12.06 17.78
N GLU A 274 -2.61 12.89 16.92
CA GLU A 274 -3.32 13.83 16.05
C GLU A 274 -3.75 13.26 14.69
N SER A 275 -3.55 11.96 14.43
CA SER A 275 -3.94 11.31 13.16
C SER A 275 -5.40 11.51 12.77
N SER A 276 -5.63 11.48 11.45
CA SER A 276 -6.95 11.24 10.88
C SER A 276 -6.80 10.28 9.69
N PHE A 277 -6.92 8.99 10.00
CA PHE A 277 -6.83 7.90 9.05
C PHE A 277 -8.07 7.88 8.14
N ALA A 278 -7.85 7.79 6.83
CA ALA A 278 -8.92 7.95 5.84
C ALA A 278 -9.30 6.67 5.07
N TYR A 279 -8.33 5.89 4.58
CA TYR A 279 -8.56 4.66 3.82
C TYR A 279 -7.50 3.58 4.11
N ILE A 280 -7.86 2.32 3.89
CA ILE A 280 -7.02 1.13 4.13
C ILE A 280 -6.80 0.40 2.81
N THR A 281 -5.61 -0.18 2.62
CA THR A 281 -5.39 -1.23 1.62
C THR A 281 -4.38 -2.27 2.11
N ILE A 282 -4.48 -3.48 1.57
CA ILE A 282 -3.65 -4.63 1.95
C ILE A 282 -2.76 -5.03 0.77
N ASP A 283 -1.49 -5.39 1.02
CA ASP A 283 -0.53 -5.83 0.00
C ASP A 283 -0.44 -7.36 -0.19
N TYR A 284 0.50 -7.82 -1.02
CA TYR A 284 0.75 -9.24 -1.26
C TYR A 284 1.09 -10.04 0.02
N TYR A 285 1.78 -9.40 0.96
CA TYR A 285 2.22 -9.97 2.24
C TYR A 285 1.24 -9.69 3.38
N ASN A 286 -0.02 -9.39 3.07
CA ASN A 286 -1.05 -9.00 4.03
C ASN A 286 -0.67 -7.80 4.92
N ASN A 287 0.37 -7.02 4.57
CA ASN A 287 0.70 -5.80 5.29
C ASN A 287 -0.38 -4.76 5.04
N ILE A 288 -0.66 -3.95 6.05
CA ILE A 288 -1.79 -3.01 6.07
C ILE A 288 -1.22 -1.60 5.86
N TYR A 289 -1.66 -0.91 4.81
CA TYR A 289 -1.30 0.47 4.49
C TYR A 289 -2.49 1.38 4.76
N ILE A 290 -2.26 2.49 5.48
CA ILE A 290 -3.29 3.42 5.91
C ILE A 290 -2.88 4.84 5.57
N SER A 291 -3.75 5.59 4.90
CA SER A 291 -3.54 7.01 4.63
C SER A 291 -3.91 7.88 5.83
N ASP A 292 -3.00 8.76 6.25
CA ASP A 292 -3.21 9.76 7.30
C ASP A 292 -3.30 11.15 6.69
N THR A 293 -4.51 11.69 6.65
CA THR A 293 -4.79 12.99 6.02
C THR A 293 -4.08 14.14 6.76
N LYS A 294 -3.94 14.04 8.08
CA LYS A 294 -3.52 15.13 8.95
C LYS A 294 -2.02 15.11 9.22
N ASN A 295 -1.38 13.94 9.32
CA ASN A 295 0.08 13.82 9.37
C ASN A 295 0.74 13.75 7.96
N HIS A 296 -0.05 13.84 6.89
CA HIS A 296 0.46 13.92 5.51
C HIS A 296 1.33 12.72 5.08
N CYS A 297 0.95 11.51 5.51
CA CYS A 297 1.72 10.30 5.29
C CYS A 297 0.85 9.04 5.07
N ILE A 298 1.50 7.96 4.65
CA ILE A 298 0.93 6.61 4.59
C ILE A 298 1.62 5.76 5.66
N HIS A 299 0.89 5.33 6.69
CA HIS A 299 1.41 4.38 7.69
C HIS A 299 1.39 2.96 7.14
N LYS A 300 2.38 2.14 7.54
CA LYS A 300 2.43 0.71 7.26
C LYS A 300 2.50 -0.10 8.56
N PHE A 301 1.67 -1.13 8.62
CA PHE A 301 1.64 -2.14 9.68
C PHE A 301 1.86 -3.53 9.07
N ASP A 302 2.31 -4.49 9.87
CA ASP A 302 2.26 -5.90 9.45
C ASP A 302 0.82 -6.46 9.48
N HIS A 303 0.66 -7.69 9.00
CA HIS A 303 -0.61 -8.43 9.01
C HIS A 303 -1.23 -8.67 10.40
N ARG A 304 -0.54 -8.29 11.48
CA ARG A 304 -0.95 -8.42 12.89
C ARG A 304 -1.12 -7.05 13.57
N LEU A 305 -1.19 -5.96 12.79
CA LEU A 305 -1.27 -4.56 13.24
C LEU A 305 -0.06 -4.05 14.05
N ASN A 306 1.11 -4.68 13.96
CA ASN A 306 2.34 -4.07 14.50
C ASN A 306 2.79 -2.93 13.56
N TYR A 307 2.97 -1.72 14.09
CA TYR A 307 3.48 -0.58 13.30
C TYR A 307 4.90 -0.84 12.81
N LEU A 308 5.14 -0.63 11.52
CA LEU A 308 6.43 -0.86 10.88
C LEU A 308 7.17 0.46 10.60
N THR A 309 6.49 1.41 9.96
CA THR A 309 7.06 2.69 9.49
C THR A 309 5.98 3.55 8.82
N GLY A 310 6.25 4.85 8.65
CA GLY A 310 5.40 5.78 7.90
C GLY A 310 6.09 6.33 6.65
N PHE A 311 5.32 6.61 5.61
CA PHE A 311 5.76 7.14 4.33
C PHE A 311 5.02 8.43 3.99
N GLY A 312 5.57 9.55 4.43
CA GLY A 312 5.23 10.87 3.91
C GLY A 312 5.69 11.99 4.82
N ARG A 313 5.46 13.21 4.33
CA ARG A 313 5.44 14.46 5.09
C ARG A 313 4.64 15.47 4.30
N GLN A 314 4.21 16.54 4.95
CA GLN A 314 3.49 17.63 4.28
C GLN A 314 4.34 18.25 3.17
N GLY A 315 3.83 18.24 1.94
CA GLY A 315 4.55 18.86 0.83
C GLY A 315 3.99 18.57 -0.56
N LYS A 316 4.70 19.11 -1.56
CA LYS A 316 4.35 19.04 -2.99
C LYS A 316 5.43 18.36 -3.83
N GLY A 317 6.59 18.08 -3.24
CA GLY A 317 7.74 17.47 -3.87
C GLY A 317 7.64 15.96 -4.04
N LYS A 318 8.79 15.35 -4.34
CA LYS A 318 8.95 13.90 -4.52
C LYS A 318 8.85 13.20 -3.16
N LYS A 319 8.04 12.15 -3.05
CA LYS A 319 7.76 11.40 -1.80
C LYS A 319 7.10 12.21 -0.67
N GLU A 320 6.42 13.30 -1.02
CA GLU A 320 5.64 14.14 -0.11
C GLU A 320 4.15 14.05 -0.44
N PHE A 321 3.27 14.29 0.54
CA PHE A 321 1.81 14.25 0.36
C PHE A 321 1.11 15.49 0.92
N LEU A 322 -0.07 15.79 0.36
CA LEU A 322 -0.95 16.87 0.81
C LEU A 322 -2.37 16.33 1.05
N GLU A 323 -2.67 15.99 2.30
CA GLU A 323 -3.84 15.20 2.71
C GLU A 323 -4.04 13.98 1.80
N PRO A 324 -3.21 12.93 1.95
CA PRO A 324 -3.45 11.65 1.27
C PRO A 324 -4.78 11.08 1.78
N ARG A 325 -5.64 10.65 0.84
CA ARG A 325 -7.03 10.21 1.07
C ARG A 325 -7.15 8.77 0.61
N GLY A 326 -7.85 8.47 -0.49
CA GLY A 326 -7.91 7.10 -1.01
C GLY A 326 -6.52 6.55 -1.30
N ILE A 327 -6.28 5.30 -0.89
CA ILE A 327 -5.08 4.54 -1.20
C ILE A 327 -5.50 3.12 -1.61
N THR A 328 -4.88 2.55 -2.63
CA THR A 328 -5.18 1.20 -3.11
C THR A 328 -3.95 0.52 -3.70
N ILE A 329 -3.83 -0.80 -3.55
CA ILE A 329 -2.68 -1.60 -4.02
C ILE A 329 -3.16 -2.75 -4.90
N HIS A 330 -2.67 -2.81 -6.14
CA HIS A 330 -2.82 -4.00 -6.98
C HIS A 330 -1.86 -5.09 -6.44
N ARG A 331 -2.39 -6.03 -5.66
CA ARG A 331 -1.57 -6.96 -4.86
C ARG A 331 -0.59 -7.82 -5.67
N HIS A 332 -0.88 -8.13 -6.93
CA HIS A 332 0.03 -8.92 -7.77
C HIS A 332 1.38 -8.22 -8.01
N LEU A 333 1.33 -6.97 -8.50
CA LEU A 333 2.52 -6.20 -8.92
C LEU A 333 2.89 -5.08 -7.95
N GLY A 334 2.21 -4.98 -6.79
CA GLY A 334 2.44 -3.95 -5.78
C GLY A 334 2.30 -2.52 -6.31
N GLN A 335 1.46 -2.30 -7.33
CA GLN A 335 1.19 -0.96 -7.87
C GLN A 335 0.30 -0.20 -6.88
N VAL A 336 0.84 0.85 -6.28
CA VAL A 336 0.21 1.66 -5.22
C VAL A 336 -0.27 2.99 -5.81
N PHE A 337 -1.57 3.27 -5.69
CA PHE A 337 -2.17 4.52 -6.11
C PHE A 337 -2.66 5.29 -4.89
N VAL A 338 -2.37 6.59 -4.83
CA VAL A 338 -2.76 7.48 -3.73
C VAL A 338 -3.45 8.72 -4.29
N ALA A 339 -4.65 9.02 -3.81
CA ALA A 339 -5.33 10.29 -4.04
C ALA A 339 -4.95 11.31 -2.97
N GLU A 340 -4.84 12.58 -3.34
CA GLU A 340 -4.51 13.71 -2.47
C GLU A 340 -5.50 14.86 -2.69
N LYS A 341 -5.61 15.80 -1.75
CA LYS A 341 -6.51 16.98 -1.86
C LYS A 341 -6.54 17.64 -3.24
N TRP A 342 -5.36 17.76 -3.88
CA TRP A 342 -5.14 18.47 -5.14
C TRP A 342 -4.40 17.64 -6.20
N GLY A 343 -4.37 16.30 -6.10
CA GLY A 343 -3.68 15.45 -7.07
C GLY A 343 -3.81 13.96 -6.84
N ALA A 344 -3.01 13.18 -7.57
CA ALA A 344 -2.83 11.75 -7.35
C ALA A 344 -1.37 11.34 -7.60
N GLN A 345 -0.91 10.26 -6.97
CA GLN A 345 0.44 9.70 -7.12
C GLN A 345 0.41 8.20 -7.40
N TYR A 346 1.41 7.74 -8.16
CA TYR A 346 1.61 6.34 -8.53
C TYR A 346 3.01 5.90 -8.06
N TYR A 347 3.03 4.87 -7.22
CA TYR A 347 4.22 4.23 -6.66
C TYR A 347 4.16 2.71 -6.93
N TRP A 348 5.30 2.04 -6.80
CA TRP A 348 5.39 0.59 -6.62
C TRP A 348 5.92 0.29 -5.21
N VAL A 349 5.64 -0.91 -4.70
CA VAL A 349 6.29 -1.40 -3.49
C VAL A 349 7.76 -1.75 -3.80
N GLY A 350 8.66 -1.03 -3.14
CA GLY A 350 10.08 -1.32 -3.04
C GLY A 350 10.46 -1.81 -1.65
N THR A 351 11.74 -2.03 -1.40
CA THR A 351 12.25 -2.43 -0.09
C THR A 351 13.15 -1.35 0.49
N ASP A 352 13.11 -1.19 1.82
CA ASP A 352 14.03 -0.37 2.58
C ASP A 352 14.70 -1.17 3.70
N CYS A 353 15.83 -0.65 4.17
CA CYS A 353 16.62 -1.12 5.28
C CYS A 353 17.04 0.06 6.15
N PHE A 354 16.55 0.08 7.39
CA PHE A 354 16.84 1.10 8.40
C PHE A 354 17.70 0.54 9.53
N ASN A 355 18.25 1.44 10.35
CA ASN A 355 18.99 1.13 11.58
C ASN A 355 20.10 0.08 11.40
N PHE A 356 20.80 0.15 10.26
CA PHE A 356 21.87 -0.79 9.91
C PHE A 356 23.10 -0.56 10.79
N ASP A 357 23.42 -1.55 11.62
CA ASP A 357 24.40 -1.46 12.68
C ASP A 357 25.28 -2.71 12.81
N VAL A 358 26.51 -2.51 13.29
CA VAL A 358 27.51 -3.58 13.44
C VAL A 358 27.99 -3.60 14.89
N LYS A 359 27.80 -4.71 15.58
CA LYS A 359 28.15 -4.87 16.99
C LYS A 359 29.11 -6.04 17.18
N THR A 360 30.19 -5.81 17.92
CA THR A 360 31.14 -6.86 18.32
C THR A 360 30.76 -7.44 19.68
N SER A 361 30.96 -8.75 19.87
CA SER A 361 30.73 -9.42 21.17
C SER A 361 32.05 -9.63 21.90
N PRO A 362 32.29 -8.96 23.06
CA PRO A 362 33.57 -9.02 23.77
C PRO A 362 34.02 -10.42 24.18
N LYS A 363 33.08 -11.33 24.47
CA LYS A 363 33.41 -12.69 24.95
C LYS A 363 33.84 -13.64 23.83
N ASN A 364 33.29 -13.50 22.62
CA ASN A 364 33.42 -14.50 21.55
C ASN A 364 34.10 -13.97 20.27
N LYS A 365 34.36 -12.66 20.16
CA LYS A 365 34.77 -11.98 18.91
C LYS A 365 33.82 -12.27 17.72
N ASN A 366 32.54 -12.49 18.03
CA ASN A 366 31.48 -12.57 17.02
C ASN A 366 31.03 -11.17 16.62
N ILE A 367 30.79 -10.95 15.33
CA ILE A 367 30.28 -9.70 14.76
C ILE A 367 28.83 -9.91 14.36
N PHE A 368 27.95 -9.01 14.81
CA PHE A 368 26.52 -9.04 14.57
C PHE A 368 26.10 -7.85 13.73
N PHE A 369 25.29 -8.12 12.71
CA PHE A 369 24.69 -7.12 11.84
C PHE A 369 23.22 -7.00 12.22
N GLU A 370 22.84 -5.90 12.88
CA GLU A 370 21.45 -5.59 13.22
C GLU A 370 20.89 -4.60 12.18
N TYR A 371 19.65 -4.82 11.74
CA TYR A 371 18.98 -3.93 10.78
C TYR A 371 17.47 -4.16 10.79
N PHE A 372 16.69 -3.29 10.13
CA PHE A 372 15.24 -3.41 10.03
C PHE A 372 14.80 -3.36 8.56
N LEU A 373 14.06 -4.36 8.08
CA LEU A 373 13.51 -4.40 6.72
C LEU A 373 12.05 -3.95 6.68
N THR A 374 11.67 -3.18 5.67
CA THR A 374 10.27 -2.75 5.46
C THR A 374 9.44 -3.71 4.62
N GLU A 375 10.09 -4.60 3.87
CA GLU A 375 9.47 -5.70 3.11
C GLU A 375 10.21 -7.02 3.35
N PRO A 376 9.60 -8.16 3.03
CA PRO A 376 10.33 -9.40 2.81
C PRO A 376 11.24 -9.25 1.58
N SER A 377 12.52 -9.54 1.76
CA SER A 377 13.57 -9.18 0.80
C SER A 377 14.59 -10.29 0.64
N PHE A 378 15.19 -10.38 -0.54
CA PHE A 378 16.39 -11.17 -0.74
C PHE A 378 17.62 -10.33 -0.43
N ILE A 379 18.58 -10.91 0.30
CA ILE A 379 19.82 -10.23 0.68
C ILE A 379 21.04 -11.02 0.21
N THR A 380 21.98 -10.31 -0.42
CA THR A 380 23.38 -10.73 -0.60
C THR A 380 24.23 -9.96 0.40
N THR A 381 25.11 -10.65 1.12
CA THR A 381 26.00 -10.03 2.11
C THR A 381 27.45 -10.27 1.74
N ASP A 382 28.13 -9.20 1.36
CA ASP A 382 29.56 -9.16 1.09
C ASP A 382 30.28 -8.46 2.23
N ILE A 383 31.46 -8.97 2.61
CA ILE A 383 32.41 -8.29 3.49
C ILE A 383 33.65 -8.00 2.66
N LEU A 384 34.02 -6.72 2.61
CA LEU A 384 35.16 -6.19 1.89
C LEU A 384 36.23 -5.75 2.88
N ASP A 385 37.49 -5.70 2.45
CA ASP A 385 38.56 -5.02 3.19
C ASP A 385 38.49 -3.49 3.00
N LYS A 386 39.38 -2.76 3.70
CA LYS A 386 39.60 -1.31 3.53
C LYS A 386 39.85 -0.87 2.08
N ASP A 387 40.41 -1.77 1.25
CA ASP A 387 40.76 -1.51 -0.15
C ASP A 387 39.61 -1.93 -1.10
N LYS A 388 38.42 -2.20 -0.52
CA LYS A 388 37.15 -2.59 -1.17
C LYS A 388 37.20 -3.93 -1.92
N ARG A 389 38.18 -4.79 -1.62
CA ARG A 389 38.33 -6.13 -2.19
C ARG A 389 37.45 -7.11 -1.41
N LEU A 390 36.81 -8.06 -2.11
CA LEU A 390 35.92 -9.05 -1.48
C LEU A 390 36.72 -10.02 -0.61
N VAL A 391 36.53 -9.96 0.71
CA VAL A 391 37.12 -10.89 1.69
C VAL A 391 36.27 -12.14 1.79
N THR A 392 34.95 -12.00 1.89
CA THR A 392 34.01 -13.13 1.90
C THR A 392 32.59 -12.71 1.53
N ARG A 393 31.82 -13.64 0.98
CA ARG A 393 30.38 -13.53 0.74
C ARG A 393 29.66 -14.49 1.69
N LEU A 394 28.97 -13.96 2.70
CA LEU A 394 28.32 -14.77 3.74
C LEU A 394 27.06 -15.47 3.23
N TRP A 395 26.28 -14.76 2.41
CA TRP A 395 25.10 -15.31 1.73
C TRP A 395 25.02 -14.71 0.33
N ALA A 396 24.87 -15.55 -0.70
CA ALA A 396 24.73 -15.09 -2.09
C ALA A 396 23.33 -14.57 -2.39
N LYS A 397 22.28 -15.23 -1.87
CA LYS A 397 20.90 -14.75 -1.88
C LYS A 397 20.14 -15.44 -0.75
N ARG A 398 19.65 -14.68 0.24
CA ARG A 398 18.89 -15.21 1.39
C ARG A 398 17.61 -14.42 1.60
N PHE A 399 16.47 -15.11 1.65
CA PHE A 399 15.19 -14.51 1.99
C PHE A 399 15.15 -14.12 3.47
N LYS A 400 14.74 -12.89 3.77
CA LYS A 400 14.36 -12.38 5.09
C LYS A 400 12.93 -11.86 5.06
N LYS A 401 12.24 -11.91 6.20
CA LYS A 401 10.92 -11.27 6.39
C LYS A 401 11.09 -9.79 6.72
N THR A 402 10.00 -9.05 6.66
CA THR A 402 9.83 -7.72 7.28
C THR A 402 10.25 -7.70 8.75
N GLY A 403 10.62 -6.53 9.26
CA GLY A 403 10.92 -6.29 10.68
C GLY A 403 12.42 -6.39 11.02
N LYS A 404 12.73 -6.36 12.32
CA LYS A 404 14.12 -6.40 12.81
C LYS A 404 14.77 -7.74 12.46
N GLN A 405 15.94 -7.64 11.82
CA GLN A 405 16.83 -8.73 11.47
C GLN A 405 18.09 -8.68 12.32
N VAL A 406 18.67 -9.85 12.55
CA VAL A 406 20.05 -10.03 13.02
C VAL A 406 20.70 -11.08 12.14
N ASP A 407 21.91 -10.82 11.68
CA ASP A 407 22.82 -11.83 11.10
C ASP A 407 24.15 -11.80 11.86
N ALA A 408 24.90 -12.91 11.83
CA ALA A 408 26.10 -13.06 12.63
C ALA A 408 27.25 -13.67 11.82
N TRP A 409 28.47 -13.21 12.11
CA TRP A 409 29.72 -13.69 11.55
C TRP A 409 30.73 -13.96 12.68
N SER A 410 31.23 -15.19 12.74
CA SER A 410 32.03 -15.74 13.84
C SER A 410 33.38 -16.31 13.37
N GLY A 411 33.71 -16.14 12.09
CA GLY A 411 34.74 -16.94 11.41
C GLY A 411 34.40 -18.44 11.25
N LYS A 412 33.23 -18.90 11.72
CA LYS A 412 32.69 -20.25 11.52
C LYS A 412 31.27 -20.17 10.96
N ILE A 413 31.11 -20.39 9.66
CA ILE A 413 29.78 -20.50 9.05
C ILE A 413 29.10 -21.76 9.59
N TYR A 414 27.96 -21.60 10.27
CA TYR A 414 27.09 -22.72 10.60
C TYR A 414 26.45 -23.23 9.30
N ALA A 415 26.66 -24.50 8.98
CA ALA A 415 25.91 -25.15 7.91
C ALA A 415 24.42 -25.18 8.29
N LEU A 416 23.54 -24.78 7.38
CA LEU A 416 22.11 -25.07 7.53
C LEU A 416 21.91 -26.59 7.50
N ALA A 417 20.93 -27.08 8.28
CA ALA A 417 20.44 -28.45 8.13
C ALA A 417 19.95 -28.69 6.69
N ASP A 418 20.21 -29.87 6.15
CA ASP A 418 20.03 -30.19 4.72
C ASP A 418 18.57 -30.04 4.24
N SER A 419 17.60 -30.27 5.13
CA SER A 419 16.16 -30.03 4.88
C SER A 419 15.81 -28.59 4.50
N LEU A 420 16.69 -27.62 4.78
CA LEU A 420 16.56 -26.22 4.35
C LEU A 420 17.32 -25.92 3.05
N LYS A 421 18.30 -26.74 2.66
CA LYS A 421 19.07 -26.54 1.41
C LYS A 421 18.21 -26.86 0.18
N GLU A 422 17.49 -27.98 0.20
CA GLU A 422 16.52 -28.35 -0.84
C GLU A 422 15.41 -27.30 -0.96
N LYS A 423 14.77 -26.96 0.17
CA LYS A 423 13.62 -26.04 0.23
C LYS A 423 13.87 -24.67 -0.40
N TYR A 424 15.12 -24.21 -0.41
CA TYR A 424 15.53 -22.92 -0.97
C TYR A 424 16.50 -23.02 -2.15
N LYS A 425 16.75 -24.22 -2.70
CA LYS A 425 17.67 -24.51 -3.82
C LYS A 425 19.05 -23.84 -3.66
N ILE A 426 19.62 -23.91 -2.47
CA ILE A 426 20.90 -23.24 -2.14
C ILE A 426 22.06 -24.10 -2.65
N SER A 427 22.77 -23.62 -3.68
CA SER A 427 24.01 -24.24 -4.16
C SER A 427 25.15 -24.09 -3.14
N THR A 428 26.08 -25.05 -3.17
CA THR A 428 27.06 -25.31 -2.12
C THR A 428 27.97 -24.09 -1.81
N ILE A 429 27.97 -23.66 -0.54
CA ILE A 429 28.97 -22.70 -0.02
C ILE A 429 30.27 -23.46 0.25
N SER A 430 31.42 -22.92 -0.19
CA SER A 430 32.72 -23.59 -0.06
C SER A 430 33.23 -23.63 1.39
N SER A 431 33.93 -24.71 1.73
CA SER A 431 34.24 -25.12 3.11
C SER A 431 35.61 -24.65 3.65
N ASN A 432 36.26 -23.68 3.00
CA ASN A 432 37.63 -23.28 3.35
C ASN A 432 37.64 -22.16 4.42
N PHE A 433 37.62 -22.58 5.69
CA PHE A 433 37.62 -21.70 6.85
C PHE A 433 38.93 -20.91 7.03
N LYS A 434 38.81 -19.60 7.25
CA LYS A 434 39.77 -18.81 8.04
C LYS A 434 38.98 -17.89 8.97
N LYS A 435 39.47 -17.67 10.19
CA LYS A 435 39.02 -16.53 11.02
C LYS A 435 39.32 -15.24 10.25
N ALA A 436 38.45 -14.25 10.37
CA ALA A 436 38.76 -12.89 9.94
C ALA A 436 39.99 -12.40 10.73
N PRO A 437 41.07 -11.93 10.09
CA PRO A 437 42.15 -11.25 10.80
C PRO A 437 41.63 -9.93 11.40
N PRO A 438 42.29 -9.39 12.45
CA PRO A 438 42.01 -8.04 12.90
C PRO A 438 42.22 -7.01 11.78
N GLY A 439 41.46 -5.92 11.80
CA GLY A 439 41.54 -4.86 10.79
C GLY A 439 40.20 -4.21 10.46
N ASN A 440 40.24 -3.29 9.49
CA ASN A 440 39.09 -2.50 9.05
C ASN A 440 38.40 -3.16 7.86
N TYR A 441 37.08 -3.28 7.95
CA TYR A 441 36.23 -3.95 6.97
C TYR A 441 35.03 -3.09 6.59
N ILE A 442 34.50 -3.32 5.39
CA ILE A 442 33.25 -2.72 4.92
C ILE A 442 32.26 -3.87 4.72
N VAL A 443 31.18 -3.90 5.51
CA VAL A 443 30.07 -4.80 5.22
C VAL A 443 29.15 -4.13 4.18
N LYS A 444 28.82 -4.86 3.12
CA LYS A 444 27.93 -4.44 2.04
C LYS A 444 26.74 -5.38 1.94
N TYR A 445 25.55 -4.83 2.12
CA TYR A 445 24.28 -5.53 1.92
C TYR A 445 23.67 -5.08 0.60
N LYS A 446 23.48 -6.03 -0.32
CA LYS A 446 22.63 -5.88 -1.50
C LYS A 446 21.24 -6.37 -1.13
N ILE A 447 20.23 -5.53 -1.28
CA ILE A 447 18.85 -5.81 -0.85
C ILE A 447 17.93 -5.69 -2.07
N GLU A 448 17.34 -6.81 -2.44
CA GLU A 448 16.43 -6.95 -3.57
C GLU A 448 15.01 -7.23 -3.03
N PRO A 449 13.96 -6.52 -3.49
CA PRO A 449 12.59 -6.80 -3.09
C PRO A 449 12.14 -8.16 -3.63
N THR A 450 11.17 -8.81 -2.99
CA THR A 450 10.71 -10.17 -3.39
C THR A 450 9.52 -10.19 -4.34
N TYR A 451 8.86 -9.05 -4.55
CA TYR A 451 7.73 -8.85 -5.45
C TYR A 451 7.72 -7.40 -5.95
N SER A 452 6.78 -7.04 -6.83
CA SER A 452 6.62 -5.69 -7.37
C SER A 452 7.85 -5.18 -8.14
N SER A 453 8.80 -4.52 -7.48
CA SER A 453 9.96 -3.87 -8.10
C SER A 453 11.20 -4.78 -8.27
N TYR A 454 11.03 -6.11 -8.29
CA TYR A 454 12.08 -7.16 -8.31
C TYR A 454 13.16 -7.01 -9.41
N HIS A 455 12.89 -6.26 -10.48
CA HIS A 455 13.82 -6.01 -11.58
C HIS A 455 14.20 -4.52 -11.78
N TYR A 456 13.67 -3.62 -10.95
CA TYR A 456 13.82 -2.17 -11.11
C TYR A 456 14.43 -1.48 -9.89
N PHE A 457 14.37 -2.11 -8.71
CA PHE A 457 14.87 -1.52 -7.48
C PHE A 457 15.80 -2.46 -6.71
N GLU A 458 16.99 -1.96 -6.43
CA GLU A 458 18.03 -2.60 -5.64
C GLU A 458 18.56 -1.56 -4.65
N LYS A 459 18.60 -1.89 -3.36
CA LYS A 459 19.23 -1.04 -2.34
C LYS A 459 20.57 -1.63 -1.91
N ASN A 460 21.63 -0.85 -2.08
CA ASN A 460 22.93 -1.15 -1.48
C ASN A 460 23.06 -0.35 -0.18
N VAL A 461 23.42 -1.03 0.91
CA VAL A 461 23.74 -0.42 2.21
C VAL A 461 25.15 -0.86 2.59
N THR A 462 25.97 0.08 3.06
CA THR A 462 27.35 -0.17 3.48
C THR A 462 27.63 0.46 4.83
N LYS A 463 28.38 -0.24 5.70
CA LYS A 463 28.92 0.32 6.95
C LYS A 463 30.33 -0.21 7.18
N GLU A 464 31.20 0.67 7.67
CA GLU A 464 32.56 0.32 8.05
C GLU A 464 32.57 -0.18 9.50
N PHE A 465 33.43 -1.15 9.80
CA PHE A 465 33.61 -1.68 11.15
C PHE A 465 35.05 -2.17 11.34
N ILE A 466 35.48 -2.22 12.60
CA ILE A 466 36.79 -2.75 13.01
C ILE A 466 36.56 -4.13 13.64
N ASN A 467 37.41 -5.09 13.28
CA ASN A 467 37.55 -6.37 13.96
C ASN A 467 38.86 -6.34 14.75
N GLU A 468 38.79 -6.68 16.04
CA GLU A 468 39.93 -6.70 16.98
C GLU A 468 40.42 -8.13 17.25
#